data_AF-A0AAU7JYX6-F1
#
_entry.id   AF-A0AAU7JYX6-F1
#
_cell.length_a   1.000
_cell.length_b   1.000
_cell.length_c   1.000
_cell.angle_alpha   90.00
_cell.angle_beta   90.00
_cell.angle_gamma   90.00
#
_symmetry.space_group_name_H-M   'P 1'
#
loop_
_entity.id
_entity.type
_entity.pdbx_description
1 polymer ?
#
loop_
_entity_poly.entity_id
_entity_poly.type
_entity_poly.pdbx_seq_one_letter_code
_entity_poly.pdbx_strand_id
1 'polypeptide(L)'
;MDGIAIEWVGAATFVVLTGWQGYTFGARQERAKERRARDFVAATELVAPIRELQRLLRCFGHEQLNKDEVASAFLAWSTAFDQHGHRLPRQWQHVDRSVKAAAGTVFGGISLIHLRPDSTRMDLGEPDAMWQDCADDYLGYVARSILTFGDSAQEAPKTVANYDVWLVQTERRAPVGQNEPRSGR
;
A
#
# COMPACT_ATOMS: atom_id res chain seq x y z
N MET A 1 -56.65 22.04 46.45
CA MET A 1 -56.46 22.01 44.98
C MET A 1 -55.16 22.73 44.73
N ASP A 2 -54.09 22.00 44.40
CA ASP A 2 -52.84 22.49 43.77
C ASP A 2 -51.83 21.34 43.85
N GLY A 3 -51.53 20.69 42.72
CA GLY A 3 -50.56 19.59 42.75
C GLY A 3 -50.47 18.70 41.50
N ILE A 4 -50.65 19.22 40.28
CA ILE A 4 -50.51 18.40 39.05
C ILE A 4 -49.67 19.08 37.93
N ALA A 5 -49.14 20.30 38.13
CA ALA A 5 -48.54 21.04 37.02
C ALA A 5 -47.02 20.81 36.78
N ILE A 6 -46.31 20.03 37.60
CA ILE A 6 -44.82 20.03 37.58
C ILE A 6 -44.20 18.82 36.84
N GLU A 7 -44.94 17.75 36.58
CA GLU A 7 -44.34 16.51 36.00
C GLU A 7 -44.13 16.52 34.48
N TRP A 8 -44.81 17.38 33.72
CA TRP A 8 -44.77 17.31 32.25
C TRP A 8 -43.53 17.95 31.61
N VAL A 9 -42.80 18.81 32.33
CA VAL A 9 -41.61 19.50 31.80
C VAL A 9 -40.38 18.58 31.76
N GLY A 10 -40.30 17.57 32.63
CA GLY A 10 -39.18 16.62 32.67
C GLY A 10 -39.17 15.58 31.55
N ALA A 11 -40.34 15.18 31.04
CA ALA A 11 -40.45 14.14 30.01
C ALA A 11 -40.08 14.66 28.61
N ALA A 12 -40.41 15.92 28.29
CA ALA A 12 -40.14 16.50 26.97
C ALA A 12 -38.64 16.76 26.72
N THR A 13 -37.86 17.08 27.76
CA THR A 13 -36.41 17.29 27.64
C THR A 13 -35.64 15.99 27.44
N PHE A 14 -36.12 14.87 28.01
CA PHE A 14 -35.46 13.55 27.89
C PHE A 14 -35.58 12.93 26.49
N VAL A 15 -36.67 13.20 25.77
CA VAL A 15 -36.90 12.68 24.41
C VAL A 15 -36.05 13.39 23.36
N VAL A 16 -35.78 14.69 23.54
CA VAL A 16 -34.93 15.45 22.61
C VAL A 16 -33.44 15.12 22.78
N LEU A 17 -32.98 14.86 24.02
CA LEU A 17 -31.60 14.48 24.30
C LEU A 17 -31.24 13.07 23.80
N THR A 18 -32.16 12.11 23.91
CA THR A 18 -31.96 10.74 23.41
C THR A 18 -31.96 10.69 21.87
N GLY A 19 -32.80 11.48 21.21
CA GLY A 19 -32.78 11.64 19.74
C GLY A 19 -31.47 12.25 19.22
N TRP A 20 -30.92 13.26 19.89
CA TRP A 20 -29.66 13.90 19.51
C TRP A 20 -28.44 12.99 19.71
N GLN A 21 -28.38 12.24 20.82
CA GLN A 21 -27.35 11.23 21.03
C GLN A 21 -27.42 10.13 19.96
N GLY A 22 -28.60 9.58 19.67
CA GLY A 22 -28.77 8.59 18.60
C GLY A 22 -28.33 9.11 17.23
N TYR A 23 -28.71 10.34 16.87
CA TYR A 23 -28.35 10.96 15.60
C TYR A 23 -26.84 11.18 15.44
N THR A 24 -26.17 11.69 16.48
CA THR A 24 -24.72 11.95 16.43
C THR A 24 -23.88 10.67 16.45
N PHE A 25 -24.33 9.62 17.16
CA PHE A 25 -23.68 8.31 17.12
C PHE A 25 -23.90 7.59 15.78
N GLY A 26 -25.13 7.63 15.25
CA GLY A 26 -25.46 7.04 13.94
C GLY A 26 -24.67 7.69 12.80
N ALA A 27 -24.66 9.03 12.73
CA ALA A 27 -23.90 9.76 11.71
C ALA A 27 -22.38 9.52 11.79
N ARG A 28 -21.82 9.29 12.99
CA ARG A 28 -20.41 8.92 13.15
C ARG A 28 -20.13 7.51 12.65
N GLN A 29 -21.02 6.55 12.94
CA GLN A 29 -20.87 5.18 12.47
C GLN A 29 -21.00 5.06 10.95
N GLU A 30 -21.95 5.76 10.33
CA GLU A 30 -22.10 5.78 8.87
C GLU A 30 -20.87 6.36 8.19
N ARG A 31 -20.37 7.51 8.66
CA ARG A 31 -19.13 8.11 8.12
C ARG A 31 -17.93 7.19 8.28
N ALA A 32 -17.83 6.46 9.40
CA ALA A 32 -16.76 5.49 9.61
C ALA A 32 -16.86 4.31 8.64
N LYS A 33 -18.07 3.79 8.39
CA LYS A 33 -18.32 2.72 7.41
C LYS A 33 -18.02 3.18 5.99
N GLU A 34 -18.48 4.37 5.58
CA GLU A 34 -18.19 4.94 4.27
C GLU A 34 -16.71 5.19 4.04
N ARG A 35 -16.00 5.67 5.08
CA ARG A 35 -14.56 5.86 5.01
C ARG A 35 -13.86 4.51 4.85
N ARG A 36 -14.21 3.51 5.65
CA ARG A 36 -13.67 2.15 5.56
C ARG A 36 -13.91 1.54 4.18
N ALA A 37 -15.11 1.68 3.62
CA ALA A 37 -15.42 1.21 2.27
C ALA A 37 -14.54 1.89 1.21
N ARG A 38 -14.34 3.20 1.31
CA ARG A 38 -13.46 3.95 0.40
C ARG A 38 -11.98 3.57 0.53
N ASP A 39 -11.52 3.34 1.75
CA ASP A 39 -10.14 2.94 2.04
C ASP A 39 -9.91 1.50 1.54
N PHE A 40 -10.88 0.60 1.72
CA PHE A 40 -10.86 -0.75 1.18
C PHE A 40 -10.82 -0.78 -0.35
N VAL A 41 -11.69 -0.03 -1.03
CA VAL A 41 -11.67 0.06 -2.50
C VAL A 41 -10.32 0.56 -3.00
N ALA A 42 -9.80 1.65 -2.41
CA ALA A 42 -8.48 2.16 -2.76
C ALA A 42 -7.35 1.13 -2.53
N ALA A 43 -7.42 0.38 -1.42
CA ALA A 43 -6.46 -0.69 -1.15
C ALA A 43 -6.52 -1.79 -2.21
N THR A 44 -7.71 -2.22 -2.63
CA THR A 44 -7.86 -3.23 -3.69
C THR A 44 -7.34 -2.74 -5.04
N GLU A 45 -7.60 -1.48 -5.39
CA GLU A 45 -7.14 -0.86 -6.64
C GLU A 45 -5.62 -0.68 -6.68
N LEU A 46 -4.99 -0.40 -5.52
CA LEU A 46 -3.53 -0.37 -5.39
C LEU A 46 -2.90 -1.77 -5.48
N VAL A 47 -3.55 -2.78 -4.92
CA VAL A 47 -2.99 -4.14 -4.83
C VAL A 47 -3.06 -4.88 -6.16
N ALA A 48 -4.08 -4.63 -6.98
CA ALA A 48 -4.25 -5.29 -8.28
C ALA A 48 -2.99 -5.21 -9.18
N PRO A 49 -2.42 -4.02 -9.48
CA PRO A 49 -1.19 -3.94 -10.28
C PRO A 49 0.05 -4.51 -9.57
N ILE A 50 0.11 -4.52 -8.23
CA ILE A 50 1.19 -5.22 -7.51
C ILE A 50 1.12 -6.73 -7.78
N ARG A 51 -0.08 -7.33 -7.74
CA ARG A 51 -0.28 -8.75 -8.04
C ARG A 51 0.09 -9.09 -9.47
N GLU A 52 -0.17 -8.18 -10.40
CA GLU A 52 0.23 -8.34 -11.79
C GLU A 52 1.76 -8.32 -11.95
N LEU A 53 2.45 -7.39 -11.28
CA LEU A 53 3.92 -7.40 -11.23
C LEU A 53 4.46 -8.70 -10.62
N GLN A 54 3.86 -9.22 -9.54
CA GLN A 54 4.24 -10.52 -8.96
C GLN A 54 4.04 -11.68 -9.93
N ARG A 55 2.93 -11.71 -10.65
CA ARG A 55 2.67 -12.72 -11.69
C ARG A 55 3.77 -12.69 -12.74
N LEU A 56 4.09 -11.52 -13.26
CA LEU A 56 5.14 -11.34 -14.26
C LEU A 56 6.52 -11.76 -13.72
N LEU A 57 6.85 -11.42 -12.47
CA LEU A 57 8.10 -11.83 -11.83
C LEU A 57 8.25 -13.36 -11.81
N ARG A 58 7.18 -14.07 -11.45
CA ARG A 58 7.17 -15.55 -11.39
C ARG A 58 7.21 -16.21 -12.76
N CYS A 59 6.75 -15.54 -13.82
CA CYS A 59 6.87 -16.02 -15.19
C CYS A 59 8.27 -15.75 -15.78
N PHE A 60 9.01 -14.78 -15.22
CA PHE A 60 10.27 -14.33 -15.79
C PHE A 60 11.37 -15.40 -15.68
N GLY A 61 11.94 -15.79 -16.82
CA GLY A 61 12.95 -16.87 -16.89
C GLY A 61 12.37 -18.25 -17.17
N HIS A 62 11.04 -18.43 -17.04
CA HIS A 62 10.34 -19.63 -17.48
C HIS A 62 9.72 -19.45 -18.87
N GLU A 63 9.23 -18.24 -19.16
CA GLU A 63 8.58 -17.89 -20.42
C GLU A 63 9.19 -16.61 -21.01
N GLN A 64 9.04 -16.44 -22.32
CA GLN A 64 9.42 -15.19 -22.97
C GLN A 64 8.40 -14.11 -22.62
N LEU A 65 8.76 -13.23 -21.67
CA LEU A 65 7.90 -12.11 -21.29
C LEU A 65 7.83 -11.05 -22.38
N ASN A 66 6.63 -10.53 -22.60
CA ASN A 66 6.41 -9.37 -23.46
C ASN A 66 6.78 -8.08 -22.70
N LYS A 67 7.70 -7.29 -23.28
CA LYS A 67 8.11 -5.99 -22.72
C LYS A 67 6.93 -5.04 -22.54
N ASP A 68 5.97 -5.03 -23.47
CA ASP A 68 4.80 -4.14 -23.40
C ASP A 68 3.89 -4.51 -22.22
N GLU A 69 3.84 -5.79 -21.86
CA GLU A 69 3.06 -6.29 -20.72
C GLU A 69 3.69 -5.82 -19.40
N VAL A 70 5.02 -5.94 -19.29
CA VAL A 70 5.78 -5.43 -18.13
C VAL A 70 5.65 -3.91 -18.01
N ALA A 71 5.82 -3.17 -19.12
CA ALA A 71 5.63 -1.72 -19.14
C ALA A 71 4.21 -1.32 -18.71
N SER A 72 3.20 -2.02 -19.21
CA SER A 72 1.80 -1.78 -18.85
C SER A 72 1.55 -2.02 -17.36
N ALA A 73 2.15 -3.04 -16.75
CA ALA A 73 2.03 -3.28 -15.32
C ALA A 73 2.66 -2.15 -14.47
N PHE A 74 3.84 -1.64 -14.86
CA PHE A 74 4.46 -0.48 -14.18
C PHE A 74 3.64 0.80 -14.33
N LEU A 75 3.04 1.04 -15.50
CA LEU A 75 2.15 2.17 -15.75
C LEU A 75 0.86 2.04 -14.93
N ALA A 76 0.28 0.84 -14.86
CA ALA A 76 -0.90 0.56 -14.04
C ALA A 76 -0.63 0.80 -12.55
N TRP A 77 0.53 0.35 -12.04
CA TRP A 77 0.96 0.65 -10.67
C TRP A 77 1.09 2.15 -10.42
N SER A 78 1.83 2.86 -11.29
CA SER A 78 2.05 4.30 -11.12
C SER A 78 0.73 5.07 -11.14
N THR A 79 -0.16 4.72 -12.08
CA THR A 79 -1.49 5.33 -12.21
C THR A 79 -2.35 5.08 -10.96
N ALA A 80 -2.40 3.84 -10.46
CA ALA A 80 -3.13 3.52 -9.25
C ALA A 80 -2.55 4.26 -8.02
N PHE A 81 -1.23 4.37 -7.93
CA PHE A 81 -0.59 5.10 -6.83
C PHE A 81 -0.86 6.60 -6.89
N ASP A 82 -0.83 7.23 -8.06
CA ASP A 82 -1.17 8.65 -8.20
C ASP A 82 -2.63 8.91 -7.81
N GLN A 83 -3.54 8.01 -8.21
CA GLN A 83 -4.97 8.12 -7.91
C GLN A 83 -5.32 7.85 -6.45
N HIS A 84 -4.67 6.89 -5.80
CA HIS A 84 -5.10 6.38 -4.48
C HIS A 84 -4.04 6.50 -3.38
N GLY A 85 -2.77 6.70 -3.72
CA GLY A 85 -1.64 6.75 -2.78
C GLY A 85 -1.75 7.87 -1.75
N HIS A 86 -2.46 8.96 -2.07
CA HIS A 86 -2.76 10.05 -1.12
C HIS A 86 -3.63 9.61 0.06
N ARG A 87 -4.34 8.47 -0.04
CA ARG A 87 -5.15 7.91 1.05
C ARG A 87 -4.34 7.07 2.02
N LEU A 88 -3.17 6.58 1.61
CA LEU A 88 -2.28 5.82 2.47
C LEU A 88 -1.69 6.72 3.57
N PRO A 89 -1.24 6.15 4.70
CA PRO A 89 -0.50 6.89 5.71
C PRO A 89 0.68 7.66 5.09
N ARG A 90 0.95 8.89 5.56
CA ARG A 90 2.03 9.73 5.02
C ARG A 90 3.40 9.05 5.04
N GLN A 91 3.64 8.20 6.04
CA GLN A 91 4.87 7.41 6.16
C GLN A 91 4.98 6.26 5.15
N TRP A 92 3.99 6.07 4.26
CA TRP A 92 3.98 5.05 3.20
C TRP A 92 4.15 5.66 1.81
N GLN A 93 4.35 6.98 1.70
CA GLN A 93 4.51 7.64 0.40
C GLN A 93 5.73 7.15 -0.38
N HIS A 94 6.72 6.53 0.29
CA HIS A 94 7.87 5.89 -0.36
C HIS A 94 7.55 4.52 -1.00
N VAL A 95 6.35 3.97 -0.76
CA VAL A 95 5.95 2.65 -1.28
C VAL A 95 5.99 2.64 -2.81
N ASP A 96 5.58 3.71 -3.49
CA ASP A 96 5.71 3.82 -4.95
C ASP A 96 7.13 3.55 -5.44
N ARG A 97 8.08 4.33 -4.92
CA ARG A 97 9.50 4.17 -5.26
C ARG A 97 10.01 2.78 -4.90
N SER A 98 9.56 2.22 -3.78
CA SER A 98 10.07 0.92 -3.29
C SER A 98 9.55 -0.25 -4.12
N VAL A 99 8.27 -0.23 -4.53
CA VAL A 99 7.69 -1.21 -5.46
C VAL A 99 8.40 -1.14 -6.80
N LYS A 100 8.62 0.07 -7.33
CA LYS A 100 9.37 0.29 -8.58
C LYS A 100 10.81 -0.19 -8.48
N ALA A 101 11.49 0.06 -7.36
CA ALA A 101 12.84 -0.41 -7.12
C ALA A 101 12.90 -1.95 -7.05
N ALA A 102 12.00 -2.59 -6.31
CA ALA A 102 11.96 -4.05 -6.17
C ALA A 102 11.71 -4.75 -7.51
N ALA A 103 10.65 -4.37 -8.23
CA ALA A 103 10.39 -4.94 -9.55
C ALA A 103 11.48 -4.54 -10.57
N GLY A 104 12.03 -3.33 -10.45
CA GLY A 104 13.11 -2.83 -11.29
C GLY A 104 14.44 -3.55 -11.11
N THR A 105 14.74 -4.10 -9.92
CA THR A 105 15.93 -4.95 -9.74
C THR A 105 15.91 -6.21 -10.60
N VAL A 106 14.72 -6.64 -11.03
CA VAL A 106 14.54 -7.84 -11.86
C VAL A 106 14.34 -7.46 -13.33
N PHE A 107 13.41 -6.54 -13.62
CA PHE A 107 13.08 -6.18 -15.00
C PHE A 107 14.03 -5.16 -15.64
N GLY A 108 14.91 -4.53 -14.85
CA GLY A 108 15.88 -3.56 -15.34
C GLY A 108 15.26 -2.21 -15.73
N GLY A 109 15.75 -1.63 -16.82
CA GLY A 109 15.47 -0.25 -17.23
C GLY A 109 14.01 0.06 -17.52
N ILE A 110 13.20 -0.96 -17.85
CA ILE A 110 11.77 -0.80 -18.15
C ILE A 110 10.95 -0.29 -16.95
N SER A 111 11.46 -0.48 -15.73
CA SER A 111 10.85 0.07 -14.50
C SER A 111 10.77 1.61 -14.50
N LEU A 112 11.55 2.27 -15.37
CA LEU A 112 11.59 3.72 -15.52
C LEU A 112 10.59 4.25 -16.56
N ILE A 113 9.68 3.42 -17.08
CA ILE A 113 8.76 3.80 -18.17
C ILE A 113 7.93 5.05 -17.90
N HIS A 114 7.52 5.24 -16.65
CA HIS A 114 6.79 6.42 -16.21
C HIS A 114 7.62 7.72 -16.25
N LEU A 115 8.95 7.64 -16.23
CA LEU A 115 9.86 8.79 -16.33
C LEU A 115 10.40 8.96 -17.75
N ARG A 116 10.61 7.86 -18.46
CA ARG A 116 11.19 7.82 -19.81
C ARG A 116 10.40 6.85 -20.67
N PRO A 117 9.44 7.34 -21.48
CA PRO A 117 8.66 6.51 -22.39
C PRO A 117 9.52 5.66 -23.35
N ASP A 118 10.71 6.15 -23.70
CA ASP A 118 11.67 5.44 -24.55
C ASP A 118 12.28 4.19 -23.90
N SER A 119 12.08 3.97 -22.60
CA SER A 119 12.62 2.79 -21.89
C SER A 119 12.00 1.46 -22.30
N THR A 120 10.87 1.45 -23.04
CA THR A 120 10.37 0.23 -23.71
C THR A 120 11.36 -0.36 -24.70
N ARG A 121 12.28 0.46 -25.23
CA ARG A 121 13.36 0.02 -26.13
C ARG A 121 14.50 -0.66 -25.39
N MET A 122 14.58 -0.53 -24.06
CA MET A 122 15.60 -1.20 -23.27
C MET A 122 15.29 -2.69 -23.19
N ASP A 123 16.34 -3.51 -23.10
CA ASP A 123 16.19 -4.92 -22.81
C ASP A 123 15.78 -5.14 -21.36
N LEU A 124 15.04 -6.22 -21.14
CA LEU A 124 14.79 -6.69 -19.78
C LEU A 124 16.12 -7.11 -19.16
N GLY A 125 16.24 -6.99 -17.84
CA GLY A 125 17.39 -7.51 -17.11
C GLY A 125 17.62 -9.00 -17.37
N GLU A 126 18.82 -9.51 -17.11
CA GLU A 126 19.01 -10.96 -17.10
C GLU A 126 18.27 -11.56 -15.88
N PRO A 127 17.54 -12.68 -16.03
CA PRO A 127 16.87 -13.31 -14.91
C PRO A 127 17.85 -13.71 -13.80
N ASP A 128 17.65 -13.19 -12.59
CA ASP A 128 18.36 -13.58 -11.37
C ASP A 128 17.35 -14.09 -10.35
N ALA A 129 17.40 -15.39 -10.06
CA ALA A 129 16.44 -16.06 -9.18
C ALA A 129 16.43 -15.47 -7.75
N MET A 130 17.59 -15.07 -7.23
CA MET A 130 17.67 -14.47 -5.90
C MET A 130 16.94 -13.13 -5.86
N TRP A 131 17.17 -12.28 -6.85
CA TRP A 131 16.50 -10.98 -6.92
C TRP A 131 15.01 -11.10 -7.25
N GLN A 132 14.62 -12.10 -8.04
CA GLN A 132 13.21 -12.45 -8.28
C GLN A 132 12.49 -12.81 -6.98
N ASP A 133 13.04 -13.72 -6.18
CA ASP A 133 12.45 -14.12 -4.89
C ASP A 133 12.37 -12.94 -3.92
N CYS A 134 13.41 -12.10 -3.88
CA CYS A 134 13.41 -10.88 -3.08
C CYS A 134 12.31 -9.90 -3.48
N ALA A 135 12.16 -9.67 -4.78
CA ALA A 135 11.14 -8.79 -5.31
C ALA A 135 9.73 -9.35 -5.06
N ASP A 136 9.48 -10.63 -5.35
CA ASP A 136 8.17 -11.25 -5.16
C ASP A 136 7.72 -11.18 -3.69
N ASP A 137 8.61 -11.53 -2.76
CA ASP A 137 8.31 -11.48 -1.33
C ASP A 137 8.04 -10.05 -0.84
N TYR A 138 8.85 -9.08 -1.31
CA TYR A 138 8.63 -7.68 -0.94
C TYR A 138 7.30 -7.15 -1.47
N LEU A 139 6.97 -7.44 -2.73
CA LEU A 139 5.67 -7.07 -3.30
C LEU A 139 4.51 -7.73 -2.53
N GLY A 140 4.67 -8.99 -2.11
CA GLY A 140 3.72 -9.69 -1.25
C GLY A 140 3.54 -9.03 0.12
N TYR A 141 4.64 -8.58 0.73
CA TYR A 141 4.63 -7.83 1.99
C TYR A 141 3.90 -6.48 1.86
N VAL A 142 4.18 -5.72 0.81
CA VAL A 142 3.51 -4.43 0.53
C VAL A 142 2.02 -4.65 0.26
N ALA A 143 1.66 -5.60 -0.60
CA ALA A 143 0.27 -5.91 -0.92
C ALA A 143 -0.53 -6.30 0.33
N ARG A 144 0.03 -7.16 1.20
CA ARG A 144 -0.60 -7.53 2.46
C ARG A 144 -0.80 -6.32 3.38
N SER A 145 0.22 -5.47 3.50
CA SER A 145 0.15 -4.26 4.33
C SER A 145 -0.96 -3.31 3.86
N ILE A 146 -1.07 -3.07 2.54
CA ILE A 146 -2.12 -2.23 1.94
C ILE A 146 -3.52 -2.83 2.17
N LEU A 147 -3.70 -4.13 1.98
CA LEU A 147 -4.98 -4.78 2.26
C LEU A 147 -5.37 -4.66 3.73
N THR A 148 -4.45 -4.94 4.66
CA THR A 148 -4.72 -4.76 6.09
C THR A 148 -5.08 -3.32 6.43
N PHE A 149 -4.46 -2.33 5.77
CA PHE A 149 -4.86 -0.92 5.90
C PHE A 149 -6.28 -0.65 5.41
N GLY A 150 -6.65 -1.15 4.23
CA GLY A 150 -8.01 -1.01 3.70
C GLY A 150 -9.06 -1.69 4.57
N ASP A 151 -8.73 -2.86 5.14
CA ASP A 151 -9.60 -3.61 6.03
C ASP A 151 -9.74 -2.94 7.40
N SER A 152 -8.62 -2.58 8.03
CA SER A 152 -8.60 -2.01 9.38
C SER A 152 -7.36 -1.14 9.57
N ALA A 153 -7.54 0.17 9.46
CA ALA A 153 -6.46 1.14 9.70
C ALA A 153 -5.83 1.04 11.10
N GLN A 154 -6.54 0.48 12.09
CA GLN A 154 -6.02 0.27 13.44
C GLN A 154 -5.11 -0.95 13.55
N GLU A 155 -5.38 -2.01 12.78
CA GLU A 155 -4.58 -3.24 12.74
C GLU A 155 -3.43 -3.15 11.74
N ALA A 156 -3.51 -2.19 10.81
CA ALA A 156 -2.49 -1.93 9.82
C ALA A 156 -1.13 -1.64 10.47
N PRO A 157 -0.01 -2.09 9.83
CA PRO A 157 1.31 -1.74 10.32
C PRO A 157 1.46 -0.21 10.34
N LYS A 158 2.12 0.34 11.36
CA LYS A 158 2.38 1.78 11.37
C LYS A 158 3.27 2.15 10.19
N THR A 159 4.33 1.39 9.96
CA THR A 159 5.30 1.67 8.89
C THR A 159 5.44 0.48 7.96
N VAL A 160 5.58 0.78 6.67
CA VAL A 160 6.05 -0.19 5.67
C VAL A 160 7.52 0.09 5.41
N ALA A 161 8.39 -0.91 5.55
CA ALA A 161 9.81 -0.73 5.27
C ALA A 161 10.00 -0.41 3.78
N ASN A 162 10.93 0.50 3.46
CA ASN A 162 11.39 0.66 2.08
C ASN A 162 12.15 -0.62 1.65
N TYR A 163 12.30 -0.83 0.34
CA TYR A 163 12.85 -2.10 -0.17
C TYR A 163 14.25 -2.41 0.38
N ASP A 164 15.18 -1.45 0.34
CA ASP A 164 16.55 -1.66 0.83
C ASP A 164 16.61 -1.98 2.33
N VAL A 165 15.85 -1.27 3.15
CA VAL A 165 15.76 -1.53 4.61
C VAL A 165 15.12 -2.88 4.85
N TRP A 166 14.10 -3.24 4.07
CA TRP A 166 13.45 -4.54 4.18
C TRP A 166 14.42 -5.68 3.84
N LEU A 167 15.26 -5.53 2.81
CA LEU A 167 16.30 -6.52 2.48
C LEU A 167 17.30 -6.71 3.63
N VAL A 168 17.69 -5.62 4.31
CA VAL A 168 18.58 -5.71 5.48
C VAL A 168 17.87 -6.36 6.67
N GLN A 169 16.63 -5.97 6.95
CA GLN A 169 15.84 -6.52 8.07
C GLN A 169 15.53 -8.01 7.90
N THR A 170 15.47 -8.49 6.66
CA THR A 170 15.23 -9.91 6.34
C THR A 170 16.51 -10.68 6.07
N GLU A 171 17.68 -10.10 6.37
CA GLU A 171 19.00 -10.71 6.21
C GLU A 171 19.34 -11.10 4.76
N ARG A 172 18.62 -10.56 3.78
CA ARG A 172 18.84 -10.77 2.33
C ARG A 172 19.94 -9.89 1.77
N ARG A 173 20.36 -8.86 2.52
CA ARG A 173 21.45 -7.95 2.17
C ARG A 173 22.19 -7.50 3.42
N ALA A 174 23.53 -7.47 3.35
CA ALA A 174 24.34 -6.88 4.40
C ALA A 174 24.10 -5.36 4.50
N PRO A 175 24.14 -4.78 5.71
CA PRO A 175 24.03 -3.33 5.88
C PRO A 175 25.17 -2.61 5.17
N VAL A 176 24.83 -1.54 4.44
CA VAL A 176 25.81 -0.69 3.75
C VAL A 176 26.68 0.00 4.81
N GLY A 177 27.96 -0.40 4.91
CA GLY A 177 28.94 0.19 5.84
C GLY A 177 29.72 -0.79 6.72
N GLN A 178 29.50 -2.11 6.64
CA GLN A 178 30.26 -3.11 7.42
C GLN A 178 31.46 -3.74 6.69
N ASN A 179 31.72 -3.37 5.43
CA ASN A 179 32.79 -3.94 4.60
C ASN A 179 34.03 -3.06 4.44
N GLU A 180 34.25 -2.04 5.29
CA GLU A 180 35.57 -1.44 5.36
C GLU A 180 36.46 -2.31 6.27
N PRO A 181 37.51 -2.98 5.74
CA PRO A 181 38.54 -3.49 6.61
C PRO A 181 39.08 -2.29 7.38
N ARG A 182 38.92 -2.33 8.71
CA ARG A 182 39.69 -1.48 9.61
C ARG A 182 41.16 -1.83 9.41
N SER A 183 41.78 -1.24 8.40
CA SER A 183 43.21 -1.30 8.15
C SER A 183 43.87 -0.73 9.39
N GLY A 184 44.56 -1.61 10.11
CA GLY A 184 45.23 -1.32 11.36
C GLY A 184 46.26 -0.20 11.21
N ARG A 185 46.38 0.56 12.29
CA ARG A 185 47.57 1.36 12.59
C ARG A 185 48.81 0.49 12.67
#